data_AF-A0AAV0E8P4-F1
#
_entry.id   AF-A0AAV0E8P4-F1
#
_cell.length_a   1.000
_cell.length_b   1.000
_cell.length_c   1.000
_cell.angle_alpha   90.00
_cell.angle_beta   90.00
_cell.angle_gamma   90.00
#
_symmetry.space_group_name_H-M   'P 1'
#
loop_
_entity.id
_entity.type
_entity.pdbx_description
1 polymer ?
#
loop_
_entity_poly.entity_id
_entity_poly.type
_entity_poly.pdbx_seq_one_letter_code
_entity_poly.pdbx_strand_id
1 'polypeptide(L)'
;MNVEKENMEPTHSEEEGEASNGVALPLTIGKKRKLVILDINGVLALMVRHSIPGGVSFPGGLTIAKRPFCEDFLQFCFERFDVAIWTSRAK
;
A
#
# COMPACT_ATOMS: atom_id res chain seq x y z
N MET A 1 -66.95 24.97 46.48
CA MET A 1 -66.58 26.22 45.76
C MET A 1 -65.85 25.79 44.51
N ASN A 2 -66.40 26.16 43.35
CA ASN A 2 -65.77 26.00 42.05
C ASN A 2 -64.43 26.76 42.04
N VAL A 3 -63.46 26.28 41.26
CA VAL A 3 -63.04 26.89 39.99
C VAL A 3 -61.85 26.08 39.46
N GLU A 4 -62.04 25.56 38.25
CA GLU A 4 -61.03 24.96 37.38
C GLU A 4 -59.91 25.95 37.05
N LYS A 5 -58.77 25.41 36.58
CA LYS A 5 -57.90 25.90 35.48
C LYS A 5 -56.48 25.39 35.72
N GLU A 6 -55.71 24.92 34.76
CA GLU A 6 -55.92 24.62 33.35
C GLU A 6 -54.70 23.77 32.93
N ASN A 7 -54.89 22.86 31.98
CA ASN A 7 -53.83 22.18 31.23
C ASN A 7 -52.84 23.21 30.65
N MET A 8 -51.56 22.82 30.49
CA MET A 8 -50.85 22.81 29.19
C MET A 8 -49.37 22.45 29.43
N GLU A 9 -48.96 21.24 29.06
CA GLU A 9 -47.55 21.00 28.68
C GLU A 9 -47.31 21.72 27.33
N PRO A 10 -46.25 22.54 27.19
CA PRO A 10 -45.84 23.00 25.88
C PRO A 10 -44.77 22.05 25.34
N THR A 11 -45.17 21.23 24.38
CA THR A 11 -44.26 20.74 23.33
C THR A 11 -43.89 21.92 22.44
N HIS A 12 -42.61 22.22 22.26
CA HIS A 12 -42.15 22.94 21.06
C HIS A 12 -41.07 22.12 20.37
N SER A 13 -41.49 21.62 19.22
CA SER A 13 -40.78 21.08 18.09
C SER A 13 -39.64 21.98 17.59
N GLU A 14 -38.58 21.30 17.14
CA GLU A 14 -37.82 21.51 15.90
C GLU A 14 -37.41 22.96 15.52
N GLU A 15 -36.10 23.21 15.59
CA GLU A 15 -35.42 24.03 14.58
C GLU A 15 -34.38 23.15 13.86
N GLU A 16 -34.55 23.07 12.55
CA GLU A 16 -33.72 22.33 11.61
C GLU A 16 -32.34 23.00 11.46
N GLY A 17 -31.29 22.22 11.73
CA GLY A 17 -29.94 22.48 11.26
C GLY A 17 -29.64 21.55 10.10
N GLU A 18 -29.72 22.10 8.90
CA GLU A 18 -29.58 21.46 7.60
C GLU A 18 -28.14 20.93 7.31
N ALA A 19 -28.09 19.76 6.67
CA ALA A 19 -26.96 19.12 5.97
C ALA A 19 -25.67 18.85 6.78
N SER A 20 -25.26 17.59 6.94
CA SER A 20 -24.91 16.76 5.79
C SER A 20 -25.33 15.32 6.01
N ASN A 21 -26.07 14.80 5.03
CA ASN A 21 -26.07 13.37 4.74
C ASN A 21 -24.63 12.99 4.42
N GLY A 22 -23.87 12.59 5.45
CA GLY A 22 -22.65 11.85 5.29
C GLY A 22 -23.02 10.55 4.62
N VAL A 23 -23.08 10.57 3.28
CA VAL A 23 -22.97 9.36 2.47
C VAL A 23 -21.77 8.63 3.02
N ALA A 24 -22.02 7.55 3.76
CA ALA A 24 -21.01 6.61 4.14
C ALA A 24 -20.47 6.06 2.83
N LEU A 25 -19.42 6.71 2.31
CA LEU A 25 -18.63 6.17 1.23
C LEU A 25 -18.26 4.77 1.71
N PRO A 26 -18.48 3.72 0.90
CA PRO A 26 -18.06 2.41 1.29
C PRO A 26 -16.58 2.54 1.64
N LEU A 27 -16.25 2.36 2.92
CA LEU A 27 -14.88 2.14 3.34
C LEU A 27 -14.53 0.81 2.70
N THR A 28 -14.14 0.86 1.44
CA THR A 28 -13.40 -0.20 0.81
C THR A 28 -12.16 -0.30 1.68
N ILE A 29 -12.19 -1.22 2.65
CA ILE A 29 -10.98 -1.69 3.29
C ILE A 29 -10.23 -2.34 2.13
N GLY A 30 -9.49 -1.51 1.41
CA GLY A 30 -8.70 -1.93 0.28
C GLY A 30 -7.82 -3.04 0.80
N LYS A 31 -7.80 -4.18 0.09
CA LYS A 31 -7.02 -5.34 0.50
C LYS A 31 -5.58 -4.88 0.70
N LYS A 32 -5.13 -4.74 1.95
CA LYS A 32 -3.82 -4.16 2.26
C LYS A 32 -2.76 -5.03 1.58
N ARG A 33 -2.01 -4.44 0.64
CA ARG A 33 -0.89 -5.13 0.00
C ARG A 33 0.16 -5.47 1.06
N LYS A 34 0.76 -6.65 0.94
CA LYS A 34 1.89 -7.02 1.80
C LYS A 34 3.16 -6.40 1.20
N LEU A 35 4.12 -6.08 2.06
CA LEU A 35 5.46 -5.67 1.64
C LEU A 35 6.31 -6.90 1.35
N VAL A 36 6.95 -6.96 0.18
CA VAL A 36 8.01 -7.91 -0.15
C VAL A 36 9.32 -7.14 -0.29
N ILE A 37 10.34 -7.57 0.47
CA ILE A 37 11.69 -7.01 0.39
C ILE A 37 12.56 -8.00 -0.38
N LEU A 38 13.13 -7.55 -1.51
CA LEU A 38 13.91 -8.39 -2.41
C LEU A 38 15.40 -8.05 -2.27
N ASP A 39 16.22 -9.09 -2.05
CA ASP A 39 17.67 -8.95 -2.11
C ASP A 39 18.17 -8.93 -3.57
N ILE A 40 19.17 -8.11 -3.87
CA ILE A 40 19.71 -8.04 -5.23
C ILE A 40 20.53 -9.30 -5.56
N ASN A 41 21.34 -9.78 -4.61
CA ASN A 41 22.23 -10.93 -4.77
C ASN A 41 21.47 -12.26 -4.62
N GLY A 42 21.12 -12.86 -5.75
CA GLY A 42 20.60 -14.23 -5.80
C GLY A 42 19.11 -14.33 -6.08
N VAL A 43 18.33 -13.28 -5.80
CA VAL A 43 16.91 -13.17 -6.20
C VAL A 43 16.77 -12.43 -7.53
N LEU A 44 17.34 -11.23 -7.66
CA LEU A 44 17.16 -10.41 -8.86
C LEU A 44 18.34 -10.50 -9.84
N ALA A 45 19.55 -10.62 -9.32
CA ALA A 45 20.75 -10.69 -10.15
C ALA A 45 21.83 -11.56 -9.52
N LEU A 46 22.70 -12.11 -10.37
CA LEU A 46 23.97 -12.69 -9.99
C LEU A 46 25.04 -11.60 -10.14
N MET A 47 25.73 -11.28 -9.05
CA MET A 47 26.86 -10.34 -9.05
C MET A 47 28.16 -11.08 -8.71
N VAL A 48 29.14 -11.05 -9.59
CA VAL A 48 30.41 -11.79 -9.46
C VAL A 48 31.62 -10.90 -9.75
N ARG A 49 32.79 -11.24 -9.21
CA ARG A 49 34.06 -10.53 -9.48
C ARG A 49 34.90 -11.21 -10.58
N HIS A 50 34.26 -11.51 -11.69
CA HIS A 50 34.89 -11.98 -12.93
C HIS A 50 33.88 -11.88 -14.06
N SER A 51 34.36 -11.83 -15.30
CA SER A 51 33.49 -11.80 -16.47
C SER A 51 32.70 -13.09 -16.62
N ILE A 52 31.39 -12.98 -16.86
CA ILE A 52 30.50 -14.10 -17.17
C ILE A 52 29.73 -13.83 -18.46
N PRO A 53 29.45 -14.86 -19.28
CA PRO A 53 28.66 -14.70 -20.51
C PRO A 53 27.29 -14.09 -20.23
N GLY A 54 26.90 -13.10 -21.04
CA GLY A 54 25.61 -12.42 -20.90
C GLY A 54 25.51 -11.47 -19.70
N GLY A 55 26.59 -11.30 -18.92
CA GLY A 55 26.65 -10.32 -17.84
C GLY A 55 27.13 -8.95 -18.31
N VAL A 56 26.68 -7.91 -17.60
CA VAL A 56 27.14 -6.53 -17.78
C VAL A 56 28.32 -6.28 -16.85
N SER A 57 29.45 -5.87 -17.41
CA SER A 57 30.68 -5.60 -16.65
C SER A 57 30.78 -4.14 -16.24
N PHE A 58 31.23 -3.90 -15.01
CA PHE A 58 31.40 -2.62 -14.36
C PHE A 58 32.86 -2.44 -13.89
N PRO A 59 33.31 -1.18 -13.67
CA PRO A 59 34.60 -0.91 -13.06
C PRO A 59 34.80 -1.66 -11.72
N GLY A 60 36.04 -2.06 -11.42
CA GLY A 60 36.35 -2.85 -10.23
C GLY A 60 36.14 -4.37 -10.41
N GLY A 61 35.99 -4.83 -11.65
CA GLY A 61 35.90 -6.26 -11.99
C GLY A 61 34.55 -6.90 -11.65
N LEU A 62 33.53 -6.08 -11.40
CA LEU A 62 32.18 -6.55 -11.10
C LEU A 62 31.43 -6.85 -12.40
N THR A 63 30.89 -8.06 -12.52
CA THR A 63 29.92 -8.40 -13.57
C THR A 63 28.59 -8.75 -12.95
N ILE A 64 27.51 -8.22 -13.52
CA ILE A 64 26.13 -8.44 -13.08
C ILE A 64 25.34 -9.12 -14.20
N ALA A 65 24.77 -10.28 -13.92
CA ALA A 65 23.83 -10.95 -14.82
C ALA A 65 22.44 -10.97 -14.19
N LYS A 66 21.43 -10.56 -14.97
CA LYS A 66 20.03 -10.62 -14.54
C LYS A 66 19.58 -12.08 -14.40
N ARG A 67 18.75 -12.39 -13.40
CA ARG A 67 18.13 -13.71 -13.26
C ARG A 67 17.14 -13.99 -14.41
N PRO A 68 17.09 -15.21 -14.95
CA PRO A 68 16.05 -15.59 -15.91
C PRO A 68 14.65 -15.29 -15.37
N PHE A 69 13.74 -14.80 -16.23
CA PHE A 69 12.35 -14.44 -15.89
C PHE A 69 12.21 -13.35 -14.81
N CYS A 70 13.28 -12.60 -14.51
CA CYS A 70 13.23 -11.61 -13.44
C CYS A 70 12.30 -10.43 -13.77
N GLU A 71 12.10 -10.08 -15.05
CA GLU A 71 11.05 -9.14 -15.47
C GLU A 71 9.66 -9.62 -15.06
N ASP A 72 9.26 -10.82 -15.51
CA ASP A 72 7.93 -11.38 -15.24
C ASP A 72 7.71 -11.58 -13.74
N PHE A 73 8.74 -12.01 -13.02
CA PHE A 73 8.70 -12.11 -11.56
C PHE A 73 8.46 -10.75 -10.89
N LEU A 74 9.16 -9.69 -11.32
CA LEU A 74 8.97 -8.35 -10.77
C LEU A 74 7.58 -7.80 -11.10
N GLN A 75 7.11 -8.02 -12.32
CA GLN A 75 5.75 -7.65 -12.75
C GLN A 75 4.70 -8.32 -11.86
N PHE A 76 4.82 -9.63 -11.65
CA PHE A 76 3.99 -10.38 -10.70
C PHE A 76 4.04 -9.76 -9.29
N CYS A 77 5.23 -9.38 -8.82
CA CYS A 77 5.37 -8.74 -7.51
C CYS A 77 4.64 -7.40 -7.44
N PHE A 78 4.78 -6.53 -8.44
CA PHE A 78 4.16 -5.20 -8.45
C PHE A 78 2.62 -5.23 -8.54
N GLU A 79 2.05 -6.29 -9.11
CA GLU A 79 0.60 -6.48 -9.14
C GLU A 79 0.00 -6.84 -7.78
N ARG A 80 0.78 -7.47 -6.89
CA ARG A 80 0.27 -8.12 -5.67
C ARG A 80 0.83 -7.57 -4.37
N PHE A 81 1.98 -6.92 -4.43
CA PHE A 81 2.76 -6.49 -3.27
C PHE A 81 3.24 -5.05 -3.44
N ASP A 82 3.51 -4.41 -2.31
CA ASP A 82 4.44 -3.29 -2.29
C ASP A 82 5.85 -3.90 -2.29
N VAL A 83 6.74 -3.39 -3.13
CA VAL A 83 8.06 -3.99 -3.34
C VAL A 83 9.14 -3.03 -2.91
N ALA A 84 10.02 -3.49 -2.02
CA ALA A 84 11.23 -2.76 -1.63
C ALA A 84 12.47 -3.58 -2.00
N ILE A 85 13.58 -2.89 -2.23
CA ILE A 85 14.88 -3.51 -2.47
C ILE A 85 15.72 -3.36 -1.22
N TRP A 86 16.34 -4.45 -0.78
CA TRP A 86 17.40 -4.44 0.22
C TRP A 86 18.66 -5.04 -0.40
N THR A 87 19.83 -4.58 0.00
CA THR A 87 21.07 -5.30 -0.29
C THR A 87 21.95 -5.31 0.94
N SER A 88 22.52 -6.47 1.25
CA SER A 88 23.58 -6.58 2.27
C SER A 88 24.94 -6.11 1.75
N ARG A 89 25.04 -5.82 0.45
CA ARG A 89 26.29 -5.44 -0.19
C ARG A 89 26.66 -4.00 0.20
N ALA A 90 27.88 -3.86 0.71
CA ALA A 90 28.47 -2.55 0.98
C ALA A 90 28.66 -1.74 -0.31
N LYS A 91 28.69 -0.42 -0.14
CA LYS A 91 28.90 0.57 -1.20
C LYS A 91 30.30 0.50 -1.77
#